data_AF-A0AAD8QT23-F1
#
_entry.id   AF-A0AAD8QT23-F1
#
_cell.length_a   1.000
_cell.length_b   1.000
_cell.length_c   1.000
_cell.angle_alpha   90.00
_cell.angle_beta   90.00
_cell.angle_gamma   90.00
#
_symmetry.space_group_name_H-M   'P 1'
#
loop_
_entity.id
_entity.type
_entity.pdbx_description
1 polymer ?
#
loop_
_entity_poly.entity_id
_entity_poly.type
_entity_poly.pdbx_seq_one_letter_code
_entity_poly.pdbx_strand_id
1 'polypeptide(L)'
;MKELIRFGTQFVGYREYAAKLEETLAESNKRVDALSVKLEQSENARKKAEADAAAVEGLRKRLHDTETSLSDNIVQQSAREKEIITRLESQSRRFVRKTQQDYELESPEGDPLLDALSLLEIHGDEAREGLAEAGIGLSRLFPYFFKKKEVHAPFVALAKCFNSQENLGLQLRQEGLKVGVEGSAQDLEELRQQLQSLKKQSLMIMEQSRKSSDRENIALRQAQNAIAEKETAVSEAAAASARENFMLQLMTDASLDMTGSFLDTAAEDQRVEARSNALLTCTADGSNFWVYDTMFPRNKMPETLPDLMEKFRDAPRIHGFVRAQLSVGARFAMMMIKICYPKFDLSQIVTKCLAKMAKKKRNVGKIDDIVTPIAEDMMDELLRMDAEFFVKGSYAEHSTRASNDERLTIDNILDSN
;
A
#
# COMPACT_ATOMS: atom_id res chain seq x y z
N MET A 1 -86.22 7.19 -56.01
CA MET A 1 -85.06 8.10 -56.01
C MET A 1 -84.43 8.26 -54.62
N LYS A 2 -85.18 8.60 -53.55
CA LYS A 2 -84.63 8.67 -52.16
C LYS A 2 -84.03 7.34 -51.66
N GLU A 3 -84.66 6.20 -51.95
CA GLU A 3 -84.13 4.86 -51.61
C GLU A 3 -82.82 4.52 -52.36
N LEU A 4 -82.65 4.98 -53.61
CA LEU A 4 -81.42 4.78 -54.38
C LEU A 4 -80.25 5.61 -53.84
N ILE A 5 -80.52 6.83 -53.37
CA ILE A 5 -79.51 7.68 -52.71
C ILE A 5 -79.09 7.05 -51.37
N ARG A 6 -80.03 6.49 -50.62
CA ARG A 6 -79.76 5.77 -49.36
C ARG A 6 -78.87 4.54 -49.58
N PHE A 7 -79.14 3.74 -50.61
CA PHE A 7 -78.27 2.62 -51.01
C PHE A 7 -76.88 3.12 -51.45
N GLY A 8 -76.81 4.19 -52.24
CA GLY A 8 -75.54 4.79 -52.66
C GLY A 8 -74.67 5.25 -51.49
N THR A 9 -75.25 5.87 -50.45
CA THR A 9 -74.51 6.30 -49.25
C THR A 9 -73.97 5.15 -48.41
N GLN A 10 -74.62 3.98 -48.40
CA GLN A 10 -74.11 2.79 -47.71
C GLN A 10 -72.89 2.21 -48.43
N PHE A 11 -72.85 2.24 -49.78
CA PHE A 11 -71.71 1.76 -50.56
C PHE A 11 -70.44 2.61 -50.40
N VAL A 12 -70.57 3.91 -50.13
CA VAL A 12 -69.41 4.79 -49.87
C VAL A 12 -68.70 4.39 -48.57
N GLY A 13 -69.46 4.06 -47.51
CA GLY A 13 -68.88 3.61 -46.24
C GLY A 13 -68.11 2.29 -46.34
N TYR A 14 -68.54 1.36 -47.20
CA TYR A 14 -67.80 0.12 -47.44
C TYR A 14 -66.46 0.35 -48.14
N ARG A 15 -66.35 1.36 -49.01
CA ARG A 15 -65.09 1.70 -49.68
C ARG A 15 -64.06 2.27 -48.71
N GLU A 16 -64.49 3.15 -47.81
CA GLU A 16 -63.62 3.70 -46.75
C GLU A 16 -63.19 2.62 -45.76
N TYR A 17 -64.09 1.69 -45.41
CA TYR A 17 -63.76 0.56 -44.55
C TYR A 17 -62.75 -0.39 -45.20
N ALA A 18 -62.92 -0.71 -46.49
CA ALA A 18 -61.97 -1.53 -47.24
C ALA A 18 -60.58 -0.89 -47.32
N ALA A 19 -60.51 0.43 -47.57
CA ALA A 19 -59.22 1.15 -47.60
C ALA A 19 -58.50 1.12 -46.23
N LYS A 20 -59.24 1.32 -45.13
CA LYS A 20 -58.68 1.19 -43.77
C LYS A 20 -58.21 -0.23 -43.47
N LEU A 21 -58.92 -1.24 -43.98
CA LEU A 21 -58.54 -2.65 -43.82
C LEU A 21 -57.24 -2.97 -44.58
N GLU A 22 -57.09 -2.43 -45.79
CA GLU A 22 -55.85 -2.57 -46.58
C GLU A 22 -54.66 -1.86 -45.91
N GLU A 23 -54.87 -0.65 -45.36
CA GLU A 23 -53.84 0.07 -44.62
C GLU A 23 -53.40 -0.68 -43.36
N THR A 24 -54.36 -1.17 -42.56
CA THR A 24 -54.05 -1.97 -41.37
C THR A 24 -53.38 -3.30 -41.70
N LEU A 25 -53.75 -3.94 -42.82
CA LEU A 25 -53.07 -5.14 -43.32
C LEU A 25 -51.63 -4.83 -43.75
N ALA A 26 -51.41 -3.71 -44.46
CA ALA A 26 -50.08 -3.29 -44.88
C ALA A 26 -49.17 -2.94 -43.69
N GLU A 27 -49.70 -2.27 -42.67
CA GLU A 27 -48.96 -2.03 -41.42
C GLU A 27 -48.66 -3.32 -40.66
N SER A 28 -49.61 -4.25 -40.61
CA SER A 28 -49.43 -5.55 -39.99
C SER A 28 -48.30 -6.33 -40.68
N ASN A 29 -48.28 -6.37 -42.01
CA ASN A 29 -47.23 -7.03 -42.78
C ASN A 29 -45.85 -6.39 -42.53
N LYS A 30 -45.76 -5.05 -42.51
CA LYS A 30 -44.51 -4.34 -42.15
C LYS A 30 -44.01 -4.70 -40.74
N ARG A 31 -44.93 -4.87 -39.78
CA ARG A 31 -44.58 -5.30 -38.42
C ARG A 31 -44.08 -6.74 -38.41
N VAL A 32 -44.70 -7.63 -39.17
CA VAL A 32 -44.25 -9.03 -39.30
C VAL A 32 -42.85 -9.10 -39.89
N ASP A 33 -42.57 -8.34 -40.95
CA ASP A 33 -41.24 -8.28 -41.56
C ASP A 33 -40.19 -7.73 -40.58
N ALA A 34 -40.52 -6.66 -39.86
CA ALA A 34 -39.63 -6.09 -38.84
C ALA A 34 -39.37 -7.06 -37.68
N LEU A 35 -40.37 -7.84 -37.26
CA LEU A 35 -40.20 -8.88 -36.24
C LEU A 35 -39.36 -10.04 -36.75
N SER A 36 -39.50 -10.42 -38.02
CA SER A 36 -38.69 -11.47 -38.64
C SER A 36 -37.20 -11.10 -38.64
N VAL A 37 -36.86 -9.85 -39.03
CA VAL A 37 -35.47 -9.36 -38.98
C VAL A 37 -34.92 -9.32 -37.55
N LYS A 38 -35.72 -8.88 -36.57
CA LYS A 38 -35.31 -8.88 -35.15
C LYS A 38 -35.07 -10.29 -34.61
N LEU A 39 -35.88 -11.26 -35.02
CA LEU A 39 -35.72 -12.65 -34.63
C LEU A 39 -34.41 -13.22 -35.19
N GLU A 40 -34.12 -12.99 -36.47
CA GLU A 40 -32.87 -13.42 -37.11
C GLU A 40 -31.63 -12.79 -36.42
N GLN A 41 -31.69 -11.49 -36.10
CA GLN A 41 -30.64 -10.81 -35.36
C GLN A 41 -30.44 -11.40 -33.96
N SER A 42 -31.54 -11.71 -33.25
CA SER A 42 -31.48 -12.33 -31.92
C SER A 42 -30.91 -13.75 -31.99
N GLU A 43 -31.24 -14.54 -33.01
CA GLU A 43 -30.68 -15.88 -33.19
C GLU A 43 -29.17 -15.83 -33.49
N ASN A 44 -28.73 -14.89 -34.31
CA ASN A 44 -27.32 -14.69 -34.60
C ASN A 44 -26.54 -14.23 -33.36
N ALA A 45 -27.11 -13.33 -32.55
CA ALA A 45 -26.54 -12.93 -31.28
C ALA A 45 -26.43 -14.12 -30.29
N ARG A 46 -27.46 -14.98 -30.22
CA ARG A 46 -27.46 -16.19 -29.39
C ARG A 46 -26.36 -17.17 -29.81
N LYS A 47 -26.23 -17.46 -31.12
CA LYS A 47 -25.17 -18.35 -31.64
C LYS A 47 -23.77 -17.80 -31.34
N LYS A 48 -23.59 -16.48 -31.43
CA LYS A 48 -22.31 -15.84 -31.06
C LYS A 48 -22.03 -16.01 -29.56
N ALA A 49 -23.02 -15.75 -28.71
CA ALA A 49 -22.86 -15.91 -27.26
C ALA A 49 -22.56 -17.37 -26.86
N GLU A 50 -23.17 -18.36 -27.54
CA GLU A 50 -22.86 -19.78 -27.34
C GLU A 50 -21.42 -20.12 -27.74
N ALA A 51 -20.92 -19.57 -28.86
CA ALA A 51 -19.54 -19.75 -29.30
C ALA A 51 -18.54 -19.11 -28.34
N ASP A 52 -18.84 -17.90 -27.85
CA ASP A 52 -18.01 -17.19 -26.88
C ASP A 52 -17.97 -17.95 -25.53
N ALA A 53 -19.10 -18.51 -25.09
CA ALA A 53 -19.17 -19.34 -23.89
C ALA A 53 -18.30 -20.60 -24.00
N ALA A 54 -18.30 -21.27 -25.16
CA ALA A 54 -17.44 -22.43 -25.40
C ALA A 54 -15.94 -22.06 -25.38
N ALA A 55 -15.57 -20.88 -25.89
CA ALA A 55 -14.20 -20.38 -25.84
C ALA A 55 -13.73 -20.08 -24.40
N VAL A 56 -14.62 -19.53 -23.56
CA VAL A 56 -14.35 -19.27 -22.14
C VAL A 56 -14.10 -20.58 -21.39
N GLU A 57 -14.87 -21.64 -21.67
CA GLU A 57 -14.66 -22.93 -21.03
C GLU A 57 -13.30 -23.56 -21.39
N GLY A 58 -12.87 -23.40 -22.65
CA GLY A 58 -11.53 -23.79 -23.07
C GLY A 58 -10.40 -22.99 -22.38
N LEU A 59 -10.63 -21.72 -22.05
CA LEU A 59 -9.69 -20.92 -21.25
C LEU A 59 -9.65 -21.37 -19.80
N ARG A 60 -10.80 -21.67 -19.18
CA ARG A 60 -10.88 -22.18 -17.81
C ARG A 60 -10.12 -23.51 -17.65
N LYS A 61 -10.28 -24.42 -18.60
CA LYS A 61 -9.53 -25.68 -18.59
C LYS A 61 -8.01 -25.46 -18.63
N ARG A 62 -7.54 -24.59 -19.53
CA ARG A 62 -6.11 -24.25 -19.61
C ARG A 62 -5.59 -23.60 -18.33
N LEU A 63 -6.38 -22.70 -17.72
CA LEU A 63 -6.04 -22.10 -16.43
C LEU A 63 -5.85 -23.17 -15.36
N HIS A 64 -6.82 -24.08 -15.24
CA HIS A 64 -6.76 -25.17 -14.26
C HIS A 64 -5.56 -26.11 -14.47
N ASP A 65 -5.25 -26.47 -15.72
CA ASP A 65 -4.08 -27.27 -16.07
C ASP A 65 -2.78 -26.55 -15.67
N THR A 66 -2.70 -25.23 -15.90
CA THR A 66 -1.53 -24.43 -15.50
C THR A 66 -1.39 -24.26 -13.99
N GLU A 67 -2.51 -24.09 -13.26
CA GLU A 67 -2.51 -24.02 -11.80
C GLU A 67 -2.03 -25.33 -11.18
N THR A 68 -2.50 -26.47 -11.71
CA THR A 68 -2.07 -27.80 -11.29
C THR A 68 -0.57 -27.98 -11.53
N SER A 69 -0.07 -27.63 -12.72
CA SER A 69 1.36 -27.72 -13.04
C SER A 69 2.22 -26.82 -12.16
N LEU A 70 1.74 -25.61 -11.82
CA LEU A 70 2.45 -24.71 -10.93
C LEU A 70 2.52 -25.28 -9.50
N SER A 71 1.41 -25.82 -9.00
CA SER A 71 1.36 -26.48 -7.69
C SER A 71 2.35 -27.64 -7.60
N ASP A 72 2.41 -28.49 -8.63
CA ASP A 72 3.38 -29.60 -8.70
C ASP A 72 4.83 -29.10 -8.68
N ASN A 73 5.13 -28.03 -9.42
CA ASN A 73 6.46 -27.42 -9.44
C ASN A 73 6.85 -26.87 -8.06
N ILE A 74 5.92 -26.23 -7.34
CA ILE A 74 6.17 -25.72 -5.98
C ILE A 74 6.49 -26.86 -5.02
N VAL A 75 5.76 -27.97 -5.09
CA VAL A 75 6.02 -29.17 -4.28
C VAL A 75 7.40 -29.75 -4.60
N GLN A 76 7.76 -29.86 -5.88
CA GLN A 76 9.09 -30.33 -6.31
C GLN A 76 10.21 -29.41 -5.84
N GLN A 77 10.03 -28.08 -5.94
CA GLN A 77 11.01 -27.11 -5.48
C GLN A 77 11.21 -27.18 -3.97
N SER A 78 10.11 -27.23 -3.21
CA SER A 78 10.13 -27.41 -1.76
C SER A 78 10.86 -28.69 -1.33
N ALA A 79 10.71 -29.78 -2.09
CA ALA A 79 11.43 -31.02 -1.84
C ALA A 79 12.95 -30.86 -2.10
N ARG A 80 13.34 -30.19 -3.19
CA ARG A 80 14.75 -29.90 -3.52
C ARG A 80 15.41 -29.00 -2.47
N GLU A 81 14.72 -27.96 -2.02
CA GLU A 81 15.22 -27.04 -1.00
C GLU A 81 15.46 -27.75 0.34
N LYS A 82 14.53 -28.61 0.77
CA LYS A 82 14.72 -29.45 1.96
C LYS A 82 15.93 -30.36 1.85
N GLU A 83 16.18 -30.93 0.68
CA GLU A 83 17.37 -31.75 0.44
C GLU A 83 18.67 -30.93 0.55
N ILE A 84 18.69 -29.72 -0.02
CA ILE A 84 19.82 -28.80 0.05
C ILE A 84 20.10 -28.41 1.51
N ILE A 85 19.07 -28.02 2.27
CA ILE A 85 19.20 -27.68 3.69
C ILE A 85 19.81 -28.85 4.47
N THR A 86 19.30 -30.08 4.26
CA THR A 86 19.81 -31.28 4.93
C THR A 86 21.28 -31.53 4.59
N ARG A 87 21.69 -31.30 3.34
CA ARG A 87 23.10 -31.41 2.91
C ARG A 87 23.97 -30.35 3.59
N LEU A 88 23.54 -29.08 3.61
CA LEU A 88 24.27 -27.98 4.24
C LEU A 88 24.43 -28.19 5.75
N GLU A 89 23.37 -28.62 6.44
CA GLU A 89 23.47 -28.97 7.86
C GLU A 89 24.48 -30.09 8.11
N SER A 90 24.51 -31.11 7.25
CA SER A 90 25.46 -32.22 7.37
C SER A 90 26.91 -31.75 7.16
N GLN A 91 27.14 -30.80 6.25
CA GLN A 91 28.44 -30.21 5.99
C GLN A 91 28.87 -29.30 7.15
N SER A 92 27.96 -28.45 7.65
CA SER A 92 28.20 -27.60 8.82
C SER A 92 28.60 -28.43 10.03
N ARG A 93 27.87 -29.52 10.35
CA ARG A 93 28.24 -30.44 11.44
C ARG A 93 29.64 -31.06 11.26
N ARG A 94 30.05 -31.38 10.03
CA ARG A 94 31.41 -31.88 9.77
C ARG A 94 32.47 -30.80 9.97
N PHE A 95 32.15 -29.56 9.59
CA PHE A 95 33.05 -28.42 9.75
C PHE A 95 33.26 -28.06 11.24
N VAL A 96 32.18 -28.00 12.03
CA VAL A 96 32.25 -27.77 13.48
C VAL A 96 33.07 -28.86 14.17
N ARG A 97 32.85 -30.14 13.83
CA ARG A 97 33.67 -31.24 14.41
C ARG A 97 35.14 -31.15 14.06
N LYS A 98 35.49 -30.64 12.87
CA LYS A 98 36.89 -30.51 12.43
C LYS A 98 37.59 -29.30 13.05
N THR A 99 36.85 -28.27 13.44
CA THR A 99 37.38 -27.04 14.06
C THR A 99 37.44 -27.12 15.59
N GLN A 100 36.72 -28.06 16.21
CA GLN A 100 36.80 -28.35 17.65
C GLN A 100 37.90 -29.35 18.05
N GLN A 101 38.72 -29.83 17.10
CA GLN A 101 39.96 -30.54 17.43
C GLN A 101 41.12 -29.53 17.37
N ASP A 102 41.71 -29.25 18.55
CA ASP A 102 43.06 -28.70 18.77
C ASP A 102 43.27 -27.18 18.92
N TYR A 103 42.25 -26.39 19.27
CA TYR A 103 42.50 -25.05 19.83
C TYR A 103 41.60 -24.76 21.04
N GLU A 104 42.11 -25.09 22.24
CA GLU A 104 41.72 -24.40 23.46
C GLU A 104 42.25 -22.96 23.38
N LEU A 105 41.56 -22.09 22.65
CA LEU A 105 41.68 -20.65 22.84
C LEU A 105 40.65 -20.25 23.90
N GLU A 106 41.15 -19.79 25.04
CA GLU A 106 40.37 -19.09 26.05
C GLU A 106 39.52 -18.00 25.38
N SER A 107 38.20 -18.17 25.46
CA SER A 107 37.22 -17.22 24.93
C SER A 107 37.25 -15.92 25.75
N PRO A 108 37.60 -14.75 25.19
CA PRO A 108 37.24 -13.49 25.81
C PRO A 108 35.74 -13.27 25.57
N GLU A 109 34.94 -13.39 26.62
CA GLU A 109 33.53 -12.98 26.59
C GLU A 109 33.42 -11.49 26.17
N GLY A 110 32.85 -11.21 25.00
CA GLY A 110 32.12 -9.96 24.73
C GLY A 110 32.80 -8.88 23.89
N ASP A 111 33.18 -9.16 22.64
CA ASP A 111 33.42 -8.09 21.63
C ASP A 111 32.31 -8.05 20.56
N PRO A 112 31.33 -7.12 20.69
CA PRO A 112 30.22 -6.95 19.74
C PRO A 112 30.67 -6.64 18.30
N LEU A 113 31.90 -6.15 18.12
CA LEU A 113 32.44 -5.86 16.79
C LEU A 113 32.84 -7.15 16.07
N LEU A 114 33.29 -8.15 16.82
CA LEU A 114 33.63 -9.47 16.28
C LEU A 114 32.36 -10.22 15.88
N ASP A 115 31.27 -10.09 16.65
CA ASP A 115 29.96 -10.66 16.31
C ASP A 115 29.37 -10.00 15.05
N ALA A 116 29.49 -8.68 14.93
CA ALA A 116 29.00 -7.96 13.75
C ALA A 116 29.79 -8.30 12.47
N LEU A 117 31.11 -8.45 12.59
CA LEU A 117 31.97 -8.88 11.48
C LEU A 117 31.75 -10.35 11.13
N SER A 118 31.57 -11.21 12.12
CA SER A 118 31.23 -12.63 11.91
C SER A 118 29.86 -12.78 11.25
N LEU A 119 28.85 -11.99 11.65
CA LEU A 119 27.54 -11.96 10.99
C LEU A 119 27.63 -11.45 9.53
N LEU A 120 28.48 -10.46 9.26
CA LEU A 120 28.73 -9.96 7.91
C LEU A 120 29.51 -10.96 7.04
N GLU A 121 30.36 -11.77 7.64
CA GLU A 121 31.11 -12.84 6.99
C GLU A 121 30.21 -14.05 6.69
N ILE A 122 29.30 -14.39 7.60
CA ILE A 122 28.32 -15.48 7.45
C ILE A 122 27.23 -15.11 6.43
N HIS A 123 26.72 -13.88 6.46
CA HIS A 123 25.62 -13.40 5.59
C HIS A 123 26.11 -12.54 4.41
N GLY A 124 27.40 -12.62 4.09
CA GLY A 124 28.03 -11.76 3.09
C GLY A 124 27.48 -11.94 1.67
N ASP A 125 26.88 -13.09 1.36
CA ASP A 125 26.20 -13.35 0.08
C ASP A 125 24.83 -12.66 0.01
N GLU A 126 24.01 -12.78 1.06
CA GLU A 126 22.68 -12.12 1.16
C GLU A 126 22.82 -10.59 1.22
N ALA A 127 23.85 -10.08 1.90
CA ALA A 127 24.19 -8.67 1.90
C ALA A 127 24.60 -8.18 0.50
N ARG A 128 25.33 -9.01 -0.28
CA ARG A 128 25.72 -8.69 -1.66
C ARG A 128 24.54 -8.72 -2.62
N GLU A 129 23.65 -9.69 -2.48
CA GLU A 129 22.46 -9.82 -3.30
C GLU A 129 21.47 -8.67 -3.03
N GLY A 130 21.21 -8.33 -1.77
CA GLY A 130 20.39 -7.17 -1.40
C GLY A 130 20.97 -5.83 -1.90
N LEU A 131 22.30 -5.69 -1.90
CA LEU A 131 22.97 -4.53 -2.49
C LEU A 131 22.88 -4.48 -4.02
N ALA A 132 22.94 -5.64 -4.68
CA ALA A 132 22.79 -5.75 -6.13
C ALA A 132 21.35 -5.45 -6.57
N GLU A 133 20.35 -5.98 -5.87
CA GLU A 133 18.93 -5.73 -6.11
C GLU A 133 18.55 -4.27 -5.85
N ALA A 134 19.06 -3.69 -4.76
CA ALA A 134 18.91 -2.25 -4.49
C ALA A 134 19.53 -1.41 -5.62
N GLY A 135 20.69 -1.83 -6.14
CA GLY A 135 21.33 -1.23 -7.30
C GLY A 135 20.45 -1.28 -8.56
N ILE A 136 19.78 -2.40 -8.82
CA ILE A 136 18.84 -2.58 -9.94
C ILE A 136 17.58 -1.72 -9.75
N GLY A 137 17.01 -1.69 -8.54
CA GLY A 137 15.84 -0.88 -8.21
C GLY A 137 16.10 0.62 -8.38
N LEU A 138 17.25 1.09 -7.90
CA LEU A 138 17.68 2.48 -8.05
C LEU A 138 18.00 2.86 -9.50
N SER A 139 18.56 1.92 -10.28
CA SER A 139 18.83 2.13 -11.72
C SER A 139 17.55 2.23 -12.56
N ARG A 140 16.48 1.53 -12.15
CA ARG A 140 15.15 1.59 -12.79
C ARG A 140 14.38 2.86 -12.40
N LEU A 141 14.44 3.28 -11.14
CA LEU A 141 13.76 4.49 -10.65
C LEU A 141 14.38 5.79 -11.18
N PHE A 142 15.68 5.78 -11.51
CA PHE A 142 16.40 6.99 -11.94
C PHE A 142 17.26 6.78 -13.21
N PRO A 143 16.67 6.50 -14.38
CA PRO A 143 17.40 6.05 -15.58
C PRO A 143 18.28 7.12 -16.25
N TYR A 144 18.07 8.41 -15.95
CA TYR A 144 18.86 9.52 -16.52
C TYR A 144 20.11 9.87 -15.69
N PHE A 145 20.13 9.50 -14.41
CA PHE A 145 21.29 9.75 -13.53
C PHE A 145 22.37 8.68 -13.67
N PHE A 146 21.96 7.47 -14.04
CA PHE A 146 22.87 6.40 -14.41
C PHE A 146 22.92 6.33 -15.93
N LYS A 147 23.78 7.14 -16.55
CA LYS A 147 24.09 6.95 -17.98
C LYS A 147 24.51 5.50 -18.16
N LYS A 148 23.86 4.78 -19.10
CA LYS A 148 24.11 3.37 -19.45
C LYS A 148 25.56 3.00 -19.79
N LYS A 149 26.47 3.97 -19.80
CA LYS A 149 27.89 3.81 -20.04
C LYS A 149 28.64 4.64 -19.02
N GLU A 150 28.84 4.06 -17.85
CA GLU A 150 30.12 3.97 -17.16
C GLU A 150 29.82 3.39 -15.78
N VAL A 151 30.14 2.11 -15.64
CA VAL A 151 30.02 1.35 -14.40
C VAL A 151 30.75 2.15 -13.33
N HIS A 152 29.98 2.71 -12.39
CA HIS A 152 30.50 3.66 -11.42
C HIS A 152 31.57 2.99 -10.56
N ALA A 153 32.82 3.41 -10.77
CA ALA A 153 34.02 3.01 -10.06
C ALA A 153 33.90 2.92 -8.52
N PRO A 154 33.03 3.68 -7.80
CA PRO A 154 32.87 3.54 -6.35
C PRO A 154 32.17 2.26 -5.90
N PHE A 155 31.15 1.78 -6.61
CA PHE A 155 30.50 0.50 -6.26
C PHE A 155 31.37 -0.68 -6.68
N VAL A 156 32.12 -0.55 -7.78
CA VAL A 156 33.17 -1.51 -8.15
C VAL A 156 34.35 -1.45 -7.18
N ALA A 157 34.68 -0.28 -6.60
CA ALA A 157 35.72 -0.13 -5.59
C ALA A 157 35.30 -0.74 -4.25
N LEU A 158 34.03 -0.56 -3.84
CA LEU A 158 33.49 -1.19 -2.63
C LEU A 158 33.35 -2.71 -2.80
N ALA A 159 32.86 -3.18 -3.97
CA ALA A 159 32.92 -4.59 -4.34
C ALA A 159 34.37 -5.09 -4.45
N LYS A 160 35.34 -4.24 -4.84
CA LYS A 160 36.78 -4.55 -4.84
C LYS A 160 37.40 -4.58 -3.44
N CYS A 161 36.84 -3.89 -2.45
CA CYS A 161 37.25 -4.02 -1.05
C CYS A 161 36.84 -5.38 -0.48
N PHE A 162 35.71 -5.93 -0.93
CA PHE A 162 35.34 -7.34 -0.69
C PHE A 162 36.04 -8.32 -1.66
N ASN A 163 36.73 -7.82 -2.69
CA ASN A 163 37.65 -8.59 -3.54
C ASN A 163 39.13 -8.29 -3.22
N SER A 164 39.47 -7.72 -2.06
CA SER A 164 40.87 -7.39 -1.79
C SER A 164 41.71 -8.67 -1.82
N GLN A 165 42.85 -8.58 -2.50
CA GLN A 165 43.70 -9.68 -2.96
C GLN A 165 44.28 -10.59 -1.86
N GLU A 166 43.90 -10.42 -0.60
CA GLU A 166 44.17 -11.37 0.48
C GLU A 166 42.99 -12.31 0.65
N ASN A 167 42.71 -13.03 -0.43
CA ASN A 167 41.98 -14.27 -0.31
C ASN A 167 42.99 -15.26 0.30
N LEU A 168 43.15 -15.22 1.62
CA LEU A 168 44.06 -16.08 2.39
C LEU A 168 43.88 -17.56 2.01
N GLY A 169 42.65 -17.93 1.64
CA GLY A 169 42.30 -19.25 1.11
C GLY A 169 42.78 -19.57 -0.30
N LEU A 170 43.08 -18.59 -1.15
CA LEU A 170 43.69 -18.77 -2.48
C LEU A 170 45.21 -18.88 -2.39
N GLN A 171 45.85 -18.17 -1.47
CA GLN A 171 47.30 -18.25 -1.25
C GLN A 171 47.69 -19.64 -0.70
N LEU A 172 46.89 -20.18 0.24
CA LEU A 172 46.99 -21.57 0.71
C LEU A 172 46.74 -22.63 -0.37
N ARG A 173 45.96 -22.31 -1.42
CA ARG A 173 45.76 -23.21 -2.59
C ARG A 173 46.86 -23.07 -3.64
N GLN A 174 47.44 -21.88 -3.81
CA GLN A 174 48.54 -21.63 -4.75
C GLN A 174 49.88 -22.19 -4.25
N GLU A 175 50.12 -22.21 -2.94
CA GLU A 175 51.30 -22.90 -2.38
C GLU A 175 51.21 -24.42 -2.53
N GLY A 176 50.00 -25.00 -2.51
CA GLY A 176 49.77 -26.42 -2.82
C GLY A 176 49.93 -26.79 -4.30
N LEU A 177 49.87 -25.81 -5.22
CA LEU A 177 49.98 -25.99 -6.68
C LEU A 177 51.42 -25.84 -7.21
N LYS A 178 52.37 -25.49 -6.35
CA LYS A 178 53.80 -25.37 -6.70
C LYS A 178 54.55 -26.72 -6.68
N VAL A 179 53.84 -27.81 -6.37
CA VAL A 179 54.37 -29.18 -6.43
C VAL A 179 53.98 -29.80 -7.77
N GLY A 180 54.94 -29.84 -8.70
CA GLY A 180 54.90 -30.73 -9.87
C GLY A 180 54.52 -30.07 -11.19
N VAL A 181 55.44 -29.30 -11.78
CA VAL A 181 55.41 -29.01 -13.23
C VAL A 181 56.67 -29.57 -13.85
N GLU A 182 56.69 -30.90 -13.99
CA GLU A 182 57.46 -31.62 -15.01
C GLU A 182 56.47 -32.51 -15.78
N GLY A 183 55.51 -31.86 -16.44
CA GLY A 183 54.58 -32.50 -17.37
C GLY A 183 55.05 -32.28 -18.80
N SER A 184 55.07 -33.34 -19.59
CA SER A 184 55.56 -33.34 -20.97
C SER A 184 54.78 -32.35 -21.85
N ALA A 185 55.40 -31.80 -22.90
CA ALA A 185 54.78 -30.80 -23.78
C ALA A 185 53.45 -31.25 -24.43
N GLN A 186 53.17 -32.56 -24.39
CA GLN A 186 51.95 -33.17 -24.92
C GLN A 186 50.75 -32.99 -23.97
N ASP A 187 50.98 -33.05 -22.66
CA ASP A 187 49.94 -32.84 -21.63
C ASP A 187 49.45 -31.38 -21.62
N LEU A 188 50.34 -30.44 -21.94
CA LEU A 188 50.03 -29.02 -22.05
C LEU A 188 49.07 -28.71 -23.21
N GLU A 189 49.19 -29.43 -24.33
CA GLU A 189 48.31 -29.22 -25.49
C GLU A 189 46.93 -29.85 -25.28
N GLU A 190 46.85 -31.03 -24.64
CA GLU A 190 45.57 -31.61 -24.23
C GLU A 190 44.82 -30.72 -23.25
N LEU A 191 45.53 -30.14 -22.26
CA LEU A 191 44.94 -29.20 -21.32
C LEU A 191 44.41 -27.94 -22.04
N ARG A 192 45.13 -27.45 -23.05
CA ARG A 192 44.72 -26.30 -23.86
C ARG A 192 43.45 -26.60 -24.66
N GLN A 193 43.34 -27.79 -25.25
CA GLN A 193 42.14 -28.22 -25.98
C GLN A 193 40.94 -28.39 -25.05
N GLN A 194 41.13 -29.01 -23.88
CA GLN A 194 40.09 -29.14 -22.85
C GLN A 194 39.59 -27.76 -22.40
N LEU A 195 40.49 -26.80 -22.19
CA LEU A 195 40.15 -25.45 -21.75
C LEU A 195 39.37 -24.68 -22.83
N GLN A 196 39.68 -24.87 -24.11
CA GLN A 196 38.88 -24.32 -25.20
C GLN A 196 37.49 -24.96 -25.31
N SER A 197 37.38 -26.27 -25.10
CA SER A 197 36.10 -26.99 -25.07
C SER A 197 35.20 -26.47 -23.94
N LEU A 198 35.75 -26.38 -22.73
CA LEU A 198 35.06 -25.85 -21.55
C LEU A 198 34.58 -24.41 -21.77
N LYS A 199 35.41 -23.58 -22.40
CA LYS A 199 35.06 -22.19 -22.75
C LYS A 199 33.86 -22.12 -23.71
N LYS A 200 33.80 -22.99 -24.72
CA LYS A 200 32.65 -23.06 -25.64
C LYS A 200 31.38 -23.52 -24.93
N GLN A 201 31.48 -24.53 -24.06
CA GLN A 201 30.35 -25.01 -23.28
C GLN A 201 29.81 -23.94 -22.33
N SER A 202 30.70 -23.21 -21.62
CA SER A 202 30.32 -22.11 -20.74
C SER A 202 29.62 -20.98 -21.49
N LEU A 203 30.10 -20.61 -22.68
CA LEU A 203 29.44 -19.62 -23.54
C LEU A 203 28.02 -20.05 -23.95
N MET A 204 27.84 -21.32 -24.30
CA MET A 204 26.53 -21.86 -24.66
C MET A 204 25.55 -21.81 -23.48
N ILE A 205 26.00 -22.16 -22.27
CA ILE A 205 25.21 -22.08 -21.05
C ILE A 205 24.83 -20.62 -20.72
N MET A 206 25.78 -19.68 -20.84
CA MET A 206 25.49 -18.27 -20.64
C MET A 206 24.48 -17.72 -21.65
N GLU A 207 24.56 -18.13 -22.92
CA GLU A 207 23.61 -17.69 -23.94
C GLU A 207 22.20 -18.26 -23.69
N GLN A 208 22.11 -19.50 -23.25
CA GLN A 208 20.84 -20.11 -22.85
C GLN A 208 20.24 -19.42 -21.62
N SER A 209 21.06 -19.13 -20.61
CA SER A 209 20.64 -18.40 -19.40
C SER A 209 20.13 -17.00 -19.76
N ARG A 210 20.82 -16.30 -20.65
CA ARG A 210 20.37 -14.99 -21.15
C ARG A 210 19.01 -15.07 -21.85
N LYS A 211 18.81 -16.06 -22.74
CA LYS A 211 17.52 -16.28 -23.40
C LYS A 211 16.41 -16.64 -22.40
N SER A 212 16.74 -17.36 -21.33
CA SER A 212 15.80 -17.67 -20.25
C SER A 212 15.40 -16.41 -19.49
N SER A 213 16.37 -15.59 -19.09
CA SER A 213 16.13 -14.33 -18.39
C SER A 213 15.32 -13.33 -19.22
N ASP A 214 15.54 -13.27 -20.54
CA ASP A 214 14.74 -12.43 -21.44
C ASP A 214 13.27 -12.88 -21.48
N ARG A 215 13.00 -14.19 -21.49
CA ARG A 215 11.64 -14.74 -21.45
C ARG A 215 10.94 -14.46 -20.13
N GLU A 216 11.66 -14.60 -19.01
CA GLU A 216 11.16 -14.29 -17.69
C GLU A 216 10.79 -12.81 -17.54
N ASN A 217 11.64 -11.91 -18.04
CA ASN A 217 11.36 -10.47 -18.03
C ASN A 217 10.11 -10.12 -18.86
N ILE A 218 9.89 -10.79 -19.99
CA ILE A 218 8.67 -10.60 -20.80
C ILE A 218 7.43 -11.10 -20.03
N ALA A 219 7.51 -12.26 -19.39
CA ALA A 219 6.41 -12.82 -18.60
C ALA A 219 6.06 -11.92 -17.39
N LEU A 220 7.07 -11.42 -16.67
CA LEU A 220 6.86 -10.48 -15.56
C LEU A 220 6.17 -9.19 -16.02
N ARG A 221 6.56 -8.66 -17.19
CA ARG A 221 5.95 -7.45 -17.74
C ARG A 221 4.49 -7.67 -18.16
N GLN A 222 4.19 -8.85 -18.72
CA GLN A 222 2.81 -9.23 -19.05
C GLN A 222 1.96 -9.37 -17.78
N ALA A 223 2.49 -9.99 -16.72
CA ALA A 223 1.80 -10.11 -15.44
C ALA A 223 1.52 -8.74 -14.79
N GLN A 224 2.49 -7.81 -14.82
CA GLN A 224 2.30 -6.45 -14.32
C GLN A 224 1.22 -5.68 -15.08
N ASN A 225 1.18 -5.80 -16.42
CA ASN A 225 0.13 -5.17 -17.21
C ASN A 225 -1.26 -5.75 -16.87
N ALA A 226 -1.38 -7.07 -16.72
CA ALA A 226 -2.63 -7.72 -16.35
C ALA A 226 -3.12 -7.28 -14.95
N ILE A 227 -2.22 -7.06 -14.00
CA ILE A 227 -2.56 -6.53 -12.67
C ILE A 227 -3.10 -5.10 -12.80
N ALA A 228 -2.43 -4.23 -13.57
CA ALA A 228 -2.88 -2.85 -13.77
C ALA A 228 -4.26 -2.77 -14.45
N GLU A 229 -4.51 -3.64 -15.45
CA GLU A 229 -5.84 -3.75 -16.08
C GLU A 229 -6.91 -4.20 -15.08
N LYS A 230 -6.59 -5.17 -14.22
CA LYS A 230 -7.50 -5.63 -13.16
C LYS A 230 -7.79 -4.53 -12.14
N GLU A 231 -6.79 -3.79 -11.67
CA GLU A 231 -6.97 -2.67 -10.74
C GLU A 231 -7.86 -1.57 -11.32
N THR A 232 -7.72 -1.29 -12.61
CA THR A 232 -8.56 -0.33 -13.33
C THR A 232 -10.01 -0.82 -13.37
N ALA A 233 -10.24 -2.08 -13.74
CA ALA A 233 -11.58 -2.68 -13.76
C ALA A 233 -12.24 -2.72 -12.37
N VAL A 234 -11.48 -3.04 -11.31
CA VAL A 234 -11.98 -3.01 -9.92
C VAL A 234 -12.35 -1.60 -9.49
N SER A 235 -11.54 -0.60 -9.86
CA SER A 235 -11.84 0.81 -9.55
C SER A 235 -13.10 1.29 -10.26
N GLU A 236 -13.31 0.91 -11.52
CA GLU A 236 -14.52 1.20 -12.28
C GLU A 236 -15.76 0.51 -11.69
N ALA A 237 -15.63 -0.76 -11.28
CA ALA A 237 -16.70 -1.50 -10.62
C ALA A 237 -17.08 -0.87 -9.26
N ALA A 238 -16.10 -0.44 -8.47
CA ALA A 238 -16.33 0.28 -7.21
C ALA A 238 -17.04 1.62 -7.45
N ALA A 239 -16.64 2.38 -8.48
CA ALA A 239 -17.32 3.62 -8.86
C ALA A 239 -18.75 3.40 -9.38
N ALA A 240 -19.01 2.30 -10.09
CA ALA A 240 -20.35 1.90 -10.50
C ALA A 240 -21.24 1.55 -9.29
N SER A 241 -20.73 0.76 -8.35
CA SER A 241 -21.44 0.42 -7.11
C SER A 241 -21.72 1.66 -6.25
N ALA A 242 -20.78 2.60 -6.16
CA ALA A 242 -21.00 3.86 -5.45
C ALA A 242 -22.13 4.69 -6.07
N ARG A 243 -22.25 4.72 -7.41
CA ARG A 243 -23.36 5.41 -8.10
C ARG A 243 -24.71 4.74 -7.85
N GLU A 244 -24.74 3.40 -7.84
CA GLU A 244 -25.94 2.64 -7.53
C GLU A 244 -26.40 2.88 -6.09
N ASN A 245 -25.48 2.80 -5.12
CA ASN A 245 -25.78 3.09 -3.72
C ASN A 245 -26.29 4.52 -3.51
N PHE A 246 -25.70 5.50 -4.22
CA PHE A 246 -26.19 6.88 -4.19
C PHE A 246 -27.61 7.02 -4.74
N MET A 247 -27.93 6.33 -5.83
CA MET A 247 -29.29 6.30 -6.39
C MET A 247 -30.29 5.65 -5.42
N LEU A 248 -29.92 4.55 -4.78
CA LEU A 248 -30.75 3.90 -3.77
C LEU A 248 -30.99 4.81 -2.55
N GLN A 249 -29.97 5.55 -2.12
CA GLN A 249 -30.10 6.54 -1.05
C GLN A 249 -31.09 7.65 -1.44
N LEU A 250 -30.94 8.23 -2.65
CA LEU A 250 -31.88 9.23 -3.17
C LEU A 250 -33.32 8.73 -3.23
N MET A 251 -33.53 7.48 -3.68
CA MET A 251 -34.87 6.87 -3.72
C MET A 251 -35.43 6.64 -2.31
N THR A 252 -34.57 6.26 -1.36
CA THR A 252 -34.93 6.09 0.05
C THR A 252 -35.33 7.42 0.67
N ASP A 253 -34.51 8.47 0.49
CA ASP A 253 -34.80 9.82 1.01
C ASP A 253 -36.08 10.37 0.40
N ALA A 254 -36.27 10.23 -0.93
CA ALA A 254 -37.51 10.61 -1.59
C ALA A 254 -38.73 9.82 -1.07
N SER A 255 -38.57 8.52 -0.77
CA SER A 255 -39.63 7.73 -0.17
C SER A 255 -39.95 8.18 1.27
N LEU A 256 -38.93 8.57 2.05
CA LEU A 256 -39.09 9.06 3.41
C LEU A 256 -39.79 10.43 3.43
N ASP A 257 -39.42 11.33 2.52
CA ASP A 257 -40.12 12.63 2.35
C ASP A 257 -41.59 12.44 1.96
N MET A 258 -41.90 11.47 1.09
CA MET A 258 -43.28 11.12 0.75
C MET A 258 -44.05 10.46 1.90
N THR A 259 -43.35 9.76 2.80
CA THR A 259 -43.97 9.02 3.92
C THR A 259 -44.02 9.87 5.21
N GLY A 260 -43.27 10.98 5.27
CA GLY A 260 -42.87 11.64 6.51
C GLY A 260 -43.19 13.13 6.59
N SER A 261 -44.27 13.60 5.96
CA SER A 261 -44.85 14.92 6.28
C SER A 261 -45.51 14.98 7.68
N PHE A 262 -45.36 13.96 8.54
CA PHE A 262 -45.91 13.92 9.89
C PHE A 262 -45.06 13.03 10.84
N LEU A 263 -44.28 13.68 11.74
CA LEU A 263 -43.74 13.23 13.05
C LEU A 263 -42.71 12.06 13.01
N ASP A 264 -41.60 12.05 13.75
CA ASP A 264 -41.48 12.06 15.22
C ASP A 264 -40.00 12.27 15.64
N THR A 265 -39.71 13.31 16.43
CA THR A 265 -38.37 13.63 16.97
C THR A 265 -37.78 12.52 17.85
N ALA A 266 -38.62 11.67 18.44
CA ALA A 266 -38.17 10.57 19.30
C ALA A 266 -37.40 9.47 18.52
N ALA A 267 -37.69 9.31 17.22
CA ALA A 267 -37.02 8.30 16.40
C ALA A 267 -35.58 8.71 16.03
N GLU A 268 -35.30 10.01 15.90
CA GLU A 268 -33.94 10.48 15.61
C GLU A 268 -33.04 10.40 16.85
N ASP A 269 -33.58 10.65 18.05
CA ASP A 269 -32.84 10.50 19.31
C ASP A 269 -32.39 9.04 19.55
N GLN A 270 -33.27 8.06 19.30
CA GLN A 270 -32.87 6.63 19.36
C GLN A 270 -31.77 6.27 18.36
N ARG A 271 -31.76 6.92 17.20
CA ARG A 271 -30.77 6.67 16.14
C ARG A 271 -29.39 7.23 16.51
N VAL A 272 -29.37 8.40 17.16
CA VAL A 272 -28.15 9.01 17.70
C VAL A 272 -27.59 8.18 18.85
N GLU A 273 -28.44 7.69 19.74
CA GLU A 273 -28.02 6.86 20.88
C GLU A 273 -27.45 5.51 20.45
N ALA A 274 -28.06 4.86 19.45
CA ALA A 274 -27.52 3.62 18.87
C ALA A 274 -26.13 3.80 18.23
N ARG A 275 -25.87 4.95 17.58
CA ARG A 275 -24.54 5.28 17.02
C ARG A 275 -23.51 5.55 18.10
N SER A 276 -23.89 6.24 19.18
CA SER A 276 -23.00 6.51 20.31
C SER A 276 -22.57 5.22 21.01
N ASN A 277 -23.51 4.31 21.24
CA ASN A 277 -23.24 3.02 21.88
C ASN A 277 -22.36 2.10 21.01
N ALA A 278 -22.52 2.11 19.69
CA ALA A 278 -21.63 1.38 18.78
C ALA A 278 -20.18 1.93 18.78
N LEU A 279 -20.02 3.25 18.95
CA LEU A 279 -18.71 3.88 19.09
C LEU A 279 -18.03 3.51 20.42
N LEU A 280 -18.80 3.45 21.51
CA LEU A 280 -18.31 3.05 22.83
C LEU A 280 -17.89 1.57 22.87
N THR A 281 -18.63 0.65 22.27
CA THR A 281 -18.25 -0.76 22.23
C THR A 281 -16.99 -1.01 21.40
N CYS A 282 -16.75 -0.25 20.33
CA CYS A 282 -15.47 -0.30 19.58
C CYS A 282 -14.24 0.10 20.42
N THR A 283 -14.40 0.81 21.53
CA THR A 283 -13.29 1.19 22.41
C THR A 283 -12.93 0.11 23.45
N ALA A 284 -13.83 -0.84 23.71
CA ALA A 284 -13.64 -1.90 24.71
C ALA A 284 -12.83 -3.11 24.20
N ASP A 285 -12.87 -3.40 22.90
CA ASP A 285 -12.31 -4.64 22.31
C ASP A 285 -10.80 -4.60 21.99
N GLY A 286 -10.03 -3.76 22.69
CA GLY A 286 -8.58 -3.69 22.49
C GLY A 286 -8.16 -2.99 21.19
N SER A 287 -9.03 -2.21 20.55
CA SER A 287 -8.67 -1.35 19.40
C SER A 287 -7.58 -0.32 19.73
N ASN A 288 -7.44 0.08 21.00
CA ASN A 288 -6.32 0.88 21.50
C ASN A 288 -4.94 0.24 21.24
N PHE A 289 -4.86 -1.10 21.18
CA PHE A 289 -3.65 -1.84 20.84
C PHE A 289 -3.17 -1.50 19.43
N TRP A 290 -4.08 -1.58 18.45
CA TRP A 290 -3.76 -1.29 17.05
C TRP A 290 -3.41 0.17 16.83
N VAL A 291 -4.10 1.09 17.51
CA VAL A 291 -3.80 2.52 17.41
C VAL A 291 -2.44 2.85 18.02
N TYR A 292 -2.10 2.29 19.19
CA TYR A 292 -0.81 2.58 19.83
C TYR A 292 0.36 1.96 19.06
N ASP A 293 0.24 0.73 18.56
CA ASP A 293 1.31 0.04 17.84
C ASP A 293 1.57 0.64 16.45
N THR A 294 0.50 1.09 15.76
CA THR A 294 0.63 1.84 14.50
C THR A 294 1.22 3.23 14.71
N MET A 295 0.87 3.91 15.79
CA MET A 295 1.40 5.25 16.07
C MET A 295 2.82 5.23 16.67
N PHE A 296 3.20 4.18 17.41
CA PHE A 296 4.41 4.18 18.25
C PHE A 296 5.19 2.84 18.25
N PRO A 297 5.58 2.28 17.08
CA PRO A 297 6.07 0.90 16.93
C PRO A 297 7.42 0.59 17.60
N ARG A 298 8.10 1.59 18.18
CA ARG A 298 9.40 1.43 18.86
C ARG A 298 9.36 1.68 20.36
N ASN A 299 8.21 2.06 20.91
CA ASN A 299 8.10 2.31 22.34
C ASN A 299 7.48 1.12 23.03
N LYS A 300 8.09 0.68 24.15
CA LYS A 300 7.46 -0.34 25.01
C LYS A 300 6.07 0.16 25.40
N MET A 301 5.08 -0.65 25.04
CA MET A 301 3.68 -0.40 25.36
C MET A 301 3.54 -0.44 26.89
N PRO A 302 2.92 0.58 27.51
CA PRO A 302 2.58 0.49 28.92
C PRO A 302 1.64 -0.70 29.14
N GLU A 303 1.95 -1.53 30.13
CA GLU A 303 1.22 -2.79 30.39
C GLU A 303 -0.20 -2.55 30.91
N THR A 304 -0.46 -1.36 31.46
CA THR A 304 -1.76 -0.99 32.02
C THR A 304 -2.23 0.41 31.58
N LEU A 305 -3.55 0.63 31.56
CA LEU A 305 -4.14 1.94 31.27
C LEU A 305 -3.70 3.04 32.26
N PRO A 306 -3.57 2.79 33.58
CA PRO A 306 -2.96 3.75 34.50
C PRO A 306 -1.53 4.13 34.12
N ASP A 307 -0.69 3.20 33.65
CA ASP A 307 0.67 3.52 33.21
C ASP A 307 0.68 4.39 31.95
N LEU A 308 -0.27 4.16 31.03
CA LEU A 308 -0.49 5.02 29.88
C LEU A 308 -0.91 6.43 30.33
N MET A 309 -1.89 6.52 31.22
CA MET A 309 -2.38 7.79 31.76
C MET A 309 -1.31 8.51 32.59
N GLU A 310 -0.45 7.82 33.33
CA GLU A 310 0.68 8.38 34.08
C GLU A 310 1.76 8.95 33.13
N LYS A 311 1.99 8.25 32.01
CA LYS A 311 2.95 8.65 30.98
C LYS A 311 2.48 9.88 30.21
N PHE A 312 1.16 10.07 30.08
CA PHE A 312 0.52 11.22 29.43
C PHE A 312 -0.21 12.15 30.41
N ARG A 313 0.08 12.08 31.72
CA ARG A 313 -0.65 12.82 32.76
C ARG A 313 -0.51 14.33 32.63
N ASP A 314 0.67 14.79 32.23
CA ASP A 314 0.98 16.21 32.13
C ASP A 314 1.32 16.59 30.68
N ALA A 315 0.87 17.77 30.25
CA ALA A 315 1.14 18.28 28.91
C ALA A 315 2.65 18.30 28.57
N PRO A 316 3.57 18.66 29.50
CA PRO A 316 5.01 18.61 29.23
C PRO A 316 5.54 17.22 28.84
N ARG A 317 5.07 16.13 29.46
CA ARG A 317 5.46 14.76 29.11
C ARG A 317 4.93 14.35 27.74
N ILE A 318 3.69 14.71 27.40
CA ILE A 318 3.13 14.47 26.06
C ILE A 318 4.01 15.17 25.01
N HIS A 319 4.34 16.44 25.24
CA HIS A 319 5.20 17.21 24.35
C HIS A 319 6.62 16.61 24.24
N GLY A 320 7.21 16.19 25.37
CA GLY A 320 8.52 15.54 25.39
C GLY A 320 8.53 14.24 24.60
N PHE A 321 7.48 13.43 24.75
CA PHE A 321 7.30 12.17 24.05
C PHE A 321 7.13 12.35 22.53
N VAL A 322 6.22 13.23 22.10
CA VAL A 322 5.99 13.51 20.68
C VAL A 322 7.26 14.08 20.04
N ARG A 323 7.96 14.99 20.73
CA ARG A 323 9.24 15.54 20.26
C ARG A 323 10.29 14.43 20.08
N ALA A 324 10.38 13.48 21.01
CA ALA A 324 11.31 12.36 20.91
C ALA A 324 11.01 11.48 19.68
N GLN A 325 9.74 11.13 19.44
CA GLN A 325 9.34 10.33 18.28
C GLN A 325 9.61 11.04 16.95
N LEU A 326 9.22 12.32 16.83
CA LEU A 326 9.52 13.12 15.65
C LEU A 326 11.03 13.24 15.41
N SER A 327 11.83 13.39 16.47
CA SER A 327 13.29 13.42 16.36
C SER A 327 13.87 12.10 15.86
N VAL A 328 13.37 10.94 16.34
CA VAL A 328 13.83 9.62 15.88
C VAL A 328 13.44 9.37 14.43
N GLY A 329 12.19 9.65 14.05
CA GLY A 329 11.72 9.51 12.66
C GLY A 329 12.49 10.40 11.69
N ALA A 330 12.78 11.65 12.09
CA ALA A 330 13.61 12.55 11.30
C ALA A 330 15.04 12.02 11.13
N ARG A 331 15.67 11.50 12.20
CA ARG A 331 17.02 10.89 12.12
C ARG A 331 17.04 9.68 11.20
N PHE A 332 16.04 8.82 11.28
CA PHE A 332 15.91 7.66 10.39
C PHE A 332 15.75 8.11 8.93
N ALA A 333 14.86 9.06 8.65
CA ALA A 333 14.69 9.60 7.30
C ALA A 333 15.98 10.25 6.78
N MET A 334 16.70 11.01 7.61
CA MET A 334 18.00 11.61 7.25
C MET A 334 19.07 10.55 6.98
N MET A 335 19.10 9.47 7.76
CA MET A 335 19.99 8.34 7.56
C MET A 335 19.66 7.59 6.27
N MET A 336 18.38 7.32 6.01
CA MET A 336 17.91 6.76 4.74
C MET A 336 18.28 7.66 3.57
N ILE A 337 18.10 8.97 3.69
CA ILE A 337 18.54 9.93 2.67
C ILE A 337 20.07 9.90 2.50
N LYS A 338 20.86 9.73 3.56
CA LYS A 338 22.33 9.64 3.45
C LYS A 338 22.78 8.33 2.81
N ILE A 339 22.11 7.23 3.12
CA ILE A 339 22.34 5.91 2.53
C ILE A 339 21.97 5.94 1.05
N CYS A 340 20.78 6.46 0.72
CA CYS A 340 20.29 6.57 -0.66
C CYS A 340 21.02 7.66 -1.48
N TYR A 341 21.51 8.72 -0.84
CA TYR A 341 22.15 9.87 -1.48
C TYR A 341 23.41 10.33 -0.72
N PRO A 342 24.52 9.55 -0.77
CA PRO A 342 25.71 9.81 0.06
C PRO A 342 26.42 11.13 -0.25
N LYS A 343 26.31 11.62 -1.50
CA LYS A 343 26.86 12.92 -1.94
C LYS A 343 25.98 14.10 -1.57
N PHE A 344 24.77 13.85 -1.09
CA PHE A 344 23.89 14.92 -0.64
C PHE A 344 24.45 15.48 0.66
N ASP A 345 24.86 16.75 0.59
CA ASP A 345 25.43 17.46 1.73
C ASP A 345 24.30 17.87 2.68
N LEU A 346 23.97 16.97 3.59
CA LEU A 346 22.93 17.16 4.60
C LEU A 346 23.17 18.41 5.44
N SER A 347 24.43 18.84 5.61
CA SER A 347 24.77 20.05 6.36
C SER A 347 24.18 21.31 5.72
N GLN A 348 24.13 21.38 4.39
CA GLN A 348 23.53 22.51 3.67
C GLN A 348 22.01 22.54 3.77
N ILE A 349 21.36 21.39 3.91
CA ILE A 349 19.90 21.30 4.01
C ILE A 349 19.46 21.72 5.39
N VAL A 350 20.14 21.25 6.43
CA VAL A 350 19.91 21.71 7.80
C VAL A 350 20.08 23.22 7.86
N THR A 351 21.15 23.75 7.25
CA THR A 351 21.40 25.20 7.19
C THR A 351 20.30 25.95 6.42
N LYS A 352 19.85 25.44 5.26
CA LYS A 352 18.75 26.03 4.48
C LYS A 352 17.40 25.94 5.20
N CYS A 353 17.12 24.86 5.90
CA CYS A 353 15.92 24.69 6.72
C CYS A 353 15.95 25.64 7.92
N LEU A 354 17.08 25.77 8.62
CA LEU A 354 17.25 26.73 9.71
C LEU A 354 17.11 28.17 9.21
N ALA A 355 17.66 28.51 8.04
CA ALA A 355 17.48 29.83 7.42
C ALA A 355 16.01 30.11 7.06
N LYS A 356 15.30 29.11 6.51
CA LYS A 356 13.85 29.20 6.24
C LYS A 356 13.03 29.32 7.53
N MET A 357 13.37 28.56 8.57
CA MET A 357 12.74 28.64 9.89
C MET A 357 12.99 30.01 10.53
N ALA A 358 14.20 30.55 10.46
CA ALA A 358 14.52 31.88 10.95
C ALA A 358 13.74 32.97 10.19
N LYS A 359 13.58 32.83 8.87
CA LYS A 359 12.73 33.73 8.06
C LYS A 359 11.25 33.60 8.45
N LYS A 360 10.77 32.37 8.67
CA LYS A 360 9.40 32.12 9.14
C LYS A 360 9.18 32.68 10.55
N LYS A 361 10.14 32.54 11.46
CA LYS A 361 10.09 33.11 12.81
C LYS A 361 10.04 34.64 12.79
N ARG A 362 10.78 35.30 11.88
CA ARG A 362 10.64 36.74 11.64
C ARG A 362 9.25 37.11 11.13
N ASN A 363 8.66 36.31 10.25
CA ASN A 363 7.32 36.57 9.75
C ASN A 363 6.23 36.31 10.80
N VAL A 364 6.40 35.28 11.64
CA VAL A 364 5.50 35.04 12.79
C VAL A 364 5.65 36.17 13.79
N GLY A 365 6.87 36.64 14.08
CA GLY A 365 7.09 37.83 14.90
C GLY A 365 6.38 39.05 14.35
N LYS A 366 6.37 39.29 13.03
CA LYS A 366 5.57 40.36 12.43
C LYS A 366 4.06 40.18 12.57
N ILE A 367 3.58 38.94 12.56
CA ILE A 367 2.15 38.66 12.80
C ILE A 367 1.85 38.89 14.29
N ASP A 368 2.74 38.47 15.18
CA ASP A 368 2.67 38.73 16.62
C ASP A 368 2.65 40.25 16.88
N ASP A 369 3.58 41.01 16.29
CA ASP A 369 3.62 42.48 16.37
C ASP A 369 2.32 43.15 15.87
N ILE A 370 1.55 42.49 15.00
CA ILE A 370 0.24 42.98 14.51
C ILE A 370 -0.91 42.49 15.40
N VAL A 371 -0.84 41.26 15.90
CA VAL A 371 -1.93 40.59 16.62
C VAL A 371 -1.86 40.89 18.12
N THR A 372 -0.68 41.01 18.70
CA THR A 372 -0.46 41.32 20.12
C THR A 372 -1.13 42.62 20.55
N PRO A 373 -1.01 43.76 19.83
CA PRO A 373 -1.71 44.98 20.21
C PRO A 373 -3.24 44.82 20.16
N ILE A 374 -3.76 44.07 19.17
CA ILE A 374 -5.20 43.79 19.05
C ILE A 374 -5.66 42.90 20.21
N ALA A 375 -4.86 41.90 20.58
CA ALA A 375 -5.16 41.02 21.71
C ALA A 375 -5.07 41.78 23.04
N GLU A 376 -4.10 42.67 23.21
CA GLU A 376 -3.97 43.56 24.37
C GLU A 376 -5.17 44.52 24.47
N ASP A 377 -5.57 45.18 23.37
CA ASP A 377 -6.77 46.02 23.33
C ASP A 377 -8.04 45.23 23.69
N MET A 378 -8.17 43.99 23.20
CA MET A 378 -9.29 43.11 23.55
C MET A 378 -9.27 42.71 25.02
N MET A 379 -8.10 42.41 25.59
CA MET A 379 -7.95 42.09 27.01
C MET A 379 -8.24 43.32 27.88
N ASP A 380 -7.76 44.49 27.50
CA ASP A 380 -8.04 45.76 28.19
C ASP A 380 -9.52 46.10 28.13
N GLU A 381 -10.19 45.89 26.99
CA GLU A 381 -11.63 46.10 26.86
C GLU A 381 -12.43 45.11 27.72
N LEU A 382 -12.03 43.84 27.77
CA LEU A 382 -12.65 42.84 28.65
C LEU A 382 -12.44 43.18 30.13
N LEU A 383 -11.23 43.58 30.51
CA LEU A 383 -10.91 44.00 31.88
C LEU A 383 -11.64 45.31 32.24
N ARG A 384 -11.82 46.22 31.30
CA ARG A 384 -12.59 47.46 31.46
C ARG A 384 -14.07 47.15 31.61
N MET A 385 -14.62 46.24 30.79
CA MET A 385 -16.00 45.76 30.92
C MET A 385 -16.23 45.10 32.28
N ASP A 386 -15.31 44.24 32.73
CA ASP A 386 -15.36 43.62 34.05
C ASP A 386 -15.27 44.68 35.15
N ALA A 387 -14.34 45.63 35.06
CA ALA A 387 -14.19 46.71 36.02
C ALA A 387 -15.45 47.61 36.08
N GLU A 388 -16.05 47.95 34.95
CA GLU A 388 -17.33 48.64 34.91
C GLU A 388 -18.45 47.81 35.52
N PHE A 389 -18.48 46.51 35.26
CA PHE A 389 -19.42 45.57 35.85
C PHE A 389 -19.29 45.53 37.38
N PHE A 390 -18.05 45.57 37.90
CA PHE A 390 -17.77 45.66 39.35
C PHE A 390 -18.13 47.03 39.94
N VAL A 391 -17.78 48.15 39.27
CA VAL A 391 -18.06 49.52 39.76
C VAL A 391 -19.55 49.86 39.70
N LYS A 392 -20.27 49.37 38.69
CA LYS A 392 -21.74 49.51 38.58
C LYS A 392 -22.50 48.60 39.56
N GLY A 393 -21.80 47.82 40.40
CA GLY A 393 -22.39 47.12 41.54
C GLY A 393 -23.25 45.91 41.19
N SER A 394 -23.19 45.40 39.95
CA SER A 394 -24.14 44.38 39.46
C SER A 394 -23.93 42.99 40.09
N TYR A 395 -22.82 42.73 40.78
CA TYR A 395 -22.65 41.47 41.52
C TYR A 395 -23.58 41.39 42.74
N ALA A 396 -23.86 42.51 43.41
CA ALA A 396 -24.78 42.50 44.54
C ALA A 396 -26.22 42.22 44.06
N GLU A 397 -26.64 42.83 42.95
CA GLU A 397 -27.99 42.64 42.40
C GLU A 397 -28.20 41.23 41.79
N HIS A 398 -27.18 40.63 41.18
CA HIS A 398 -27.27 39.24 40.69
C HIS A 398 -27.09 38.20 41.81
N SER A 399 -26.29 38.49 42.85
CA SER A 399 -26.14 37.57 43.99
C SER A 399 -27.36 37.58 44.92
N THR A 400 -28.10 38.69 45.05
CA THR A 400 -29.34 38.73 45.85
C THR A 400 -30.55 38.16 45.12
N ARG A 401 -30.51 38.02 43.79
CA ARG A 401 -31.57 37.31 43.04
C ARG A 401 -31.42 35.79 43.11
N ALA A 402 -30.22 35.29 43.38
CA ALA A 402 -29.93 33.87 43.59
C ALA A 402 -29.98 33.42 45.06
N SER A 403 -30.13 34.35 46.02
CA SER A 403 -30.15 34.01 47.45
C SER A 403 -31.54 33.67 48.01
N ASN A 404 -32.61 33.77 47.20
CA ASN A 404 -33.98 33.61 47.70
C ASN A 404 -34.81 32.51 47.04
N ASP A 405 -34.28 31.68 46.15
CA ASP A 405 -34.90 30.38 45.88
C ASP A 405 -33.90 29.40 45.26
N GLU A 406 -33.82 28.21 45.87
CA GLU A 406 -33.17 27.00 45.38
C GLU A 406 -31.65 27.06 45.13
N ARG A 407 -30.89 26.77 46.19
CA ARG A 407 -29.52 26.23 46.07
C ARG A 407 -29.55 25.00 45.15
N LEU A 408 -29.11 25.18 43.92
CA LEU A 408 -28.64 24.11 43.05
C LEU A 408 -27.37 23.50 43.66
N THR A 409 -27.53 22.61 44.64
CA THR A 409 -26.48 21.67 45.04
C THR A 409 -26.38 20.59 43.96
N ILE A 410 -25.15 20.20 43.60
CA ILE A 410 -24.85 19.15 42.62
C ILE A 410 -25.62 17.86 42.93
N ASP A 411 -25.89 17.60 44.20
CA ASP A 411 -26.67 16.45 44.67
C ASP A 411 -28.12 16.45 44.14
N ASN A 412 -28.75 17.62 43.96
CA ASN A 412 -30.12 17.72 43.43
C ASN A 412 -30.21 17.36 41.93
N ILE A 413 -29.09 17.47 41.19
CA ILE A 413 -29.01 17.12 39.77
C ILE A 413 -28.84 15.60 39.58
N LEU A 414 -28.27 14.92 40.58
CA LEU A 414 -27.97 13.48 40.50
C LEU A 414 -29.07 12.59 41.08
N ASP A 415 -29.94 13.11 41.95
CA ASP A 415 -31.00 12.34 42.60
C ASP A 415 -32.36 12.35 41.85
N SER A 416 -32.42 12.89 40.64
CA SER A 416 -33.63 12.87 39.79
C SER A 416 -33.51 11.84 38.67
N ASN A 417 -33.51 10.54 39.02
CA ASN A 417 -33.79 9.42 38.10
C ASN A 417 -34.56 8.32 38.82
#